data_AF-A0AAU4DQ90-F1
#
_entry.id   AF-A0AAU4DQ90-F1
#
_cell.length_a   1.000
_cell.length_b   1.000
_cell.length_c   1.000
_cell.angle_alpha   90.00
_cell.angle_beta   90.00
_cell.angle_gamma   90.00
#
_symmetry.space_group_name_H-M   'P 1'
#
loop_
_entity.id
_entity.type
_entity.pdbx_description
1 polymer ?
#
loop_
_entity_poly.entity_id
_entity_poly.type
_entity_poly.pdbx_seq_one_letter_code
_entity_poly.pdbx_strand_id
1 'polypeptide(L)'
;MASTESALKDIMNSIDGTIGVALVDYNSGMALGTLGGSPDLDLNVAAAGNTDVVRAKVRAIELLGLKEAIEDILISLSSQYHLIRPLTSRSGKGLFLYLALDKGRANLAMARHQLKRIEADLEV
;
A
#
# COMPACT_ATOMS: atom_id res chain seq x y z
N MET A 1 5.24 18.37 -4.08
CA MET A 1 5.63 17.11 -4.73
C MET A 1 6.67 16.45 -3.85
N ALA A 2 6.49 15.18 -3.51
CA ALA A 2 7.38 14.44 -2.62
C ALA A 2 8.06 13.27 -3.36
N SER A 3 9.33 13.02 -3.07
CA SER A 3 10.04 11.82 -3.56
C SER A 3 9.53 10.56 -2.85
N THR A 4 9.80 9.38 -3.40
CA THR A 4 9.47 8.09 -2.77
C THR A 4 9.93 8.02 -1.32
N GLU A 5 11.19 8.37 -1.03
CA GLU A 5 11.72 8.33 0.34
C GLU A 5 10.97 9.29 1.27
N SER A 6 10.69 10.52 0.81
CA SER A 6 9.93 11.51 1.59
C SER A 6 8.50 11.04 1.87
N ALA A 7 7.83 10.42 0.89
CA ALA A 7 6.48 9.88 1.06
C ALA A 7 6.43 8.72 2.06
N LEU A 8 7.38 7.77 1.98
CA LEU A 8 7.46 6.67 2.95
C LEU A 8 7.73 7.19 4.37
N LYS A 9 8.59 8.21 4.52
CA LYS A 9 8.82 8.90 5.80
C LYS A 9 7.57 9.60 6.31
N ASP A 10 6.83 10.29 5.45
CA ASP A 10 5.55 10.94 5.82
C ASP A 10 4.54 9.90 6.33
N ILE A 11 4.42 8.76 5.65
CA ILE A 11 3.54 7.66 6.09
C ILE A 11 3.91 7.16 7.48
N MET A 12 5.20 6.86 7.71
CA MET A 12 5.67 6.38 9.01
C MET A 12 5.41 7.37 10.16
N ASN A 13 5.45 8.67 9.86
CA ASN A 13 5.33 9.72 10.86
C ASN A 13 3.90 10.21 11.09
N SER A 14 3.05 10.16 10.06
CA SER A 14 1.70 10.75 10.10
C SER A 14 0.58 9.72 10.30
N ILE A 15 0.88 8.42 10.16
CA ILE A 15 -0.09 7.34 10.35
C ILE A 15 0.27 6.53 11.59
N ASP A 16 -0.49 6.77 12.66
CA ASP A 16 -0.32 6.06 13.92
C ASP A 16 -0.53 4.54 13.76
N GLY A 17 0.32 3.78 14.45
CA GLY A 17 0.29 2.32 14.40
C GLY A 17 0.96 1.72 13.17
N THR A 18 1.64 2.52 12.34
CA THR A 18 2.43 1.97 11.23
C THR A 18 3.53 1.04 11.70
N ILE A 19 3.52 -0.19 11.19
CA ILE A 19 4.58 -1.19 11.36
C ILE A 19 5.60 -1.02 10.24
N GLY A 20 5.13 -0.90 8.99
CA GLY A 20 5.99 -0.70 7.84
C GLY A 20 5.21 -0.38 6.58
N VAL A 21 5.92 0.18 5.60
CA VAL A 21 5.37 0.65 4.34
C VAL A 21 6.30 0.31 3.20
N ALA A 22 5.73 -0.01 2.03
CA ALA A 22 6.47 -0.22 0.79
C ALA A 22 5.78 0.45 -0.40
N LEU A 23 6.58 0.99 -1.32
CA LEU A 23 6.13 1.28 -2.69
C LEU A 23 6.49 0.07 -3.55
N VAL A 24 5.52 -0.49 -4.26
CA VAL A 24 5.66 -1.77 -4.95
C VAL A 24 5.29 -1.63 -6.42
N ASP A 25 6.11 -2.22 -7.30
CA ASP A 25 5.75 -2.40 -8.71
C ASP A 25 4.91 -3.67 -8.88
N TYR A 26 3.67 -3.49 -9.34
CA TYR A 26 2.69 -4.55 -9.50
C TYR A 26 3.05 -5.55 -10.62
N ASN A 27 3.90 -5.19 -11.57
CA ASN A 27 4.26 -6.06 -12.70
C ASN A 27 5.40 -7.04 -12.34
N SER A 28 6.26 -6.66 -11.39
CA SER A 28 7.41 -7.45 -10.96
C SER A 28 7.26 -8.02 -9.54
N GLY A 29 6.43 -7.40 -8.71
CA GLY A 29 6.34 -7.68 -7.27
C GLY A 29 7.49 -7.11 -6.46
N MET A 30 8.35 -6.29 -7.07
CA MET A 30 9.49 -5.67 -6.41
C MET A 30 9.05 -4.48 -5.57
N ALA A 31 9.54 -4.41 -4.33
CA ALA A 31 9.48 -3.18 -3.55
C ALA A 31 10.54 -2.20 -4.08
N LEU A 32 10.10 -1.06 -4.59
CA LEU A 32 10.95 0.03 -5.08
C LEU A 32 11.49 0.90 -3.94
N GLY A 33 10.82 0.86 -2.78
CA GLY A 33 11.27 1.46 -1.54
C GLY A 33 10.49 0.90 -0.37
N THR A 34 11.16 0.74 0.77
CA THR A 34 10.57 0.20 2.01
C THR A 34 11.00 1.03 3.20
N LEU A 35 10.14 1.19 4.20
CA LEU A 35 10.50 1.79 5.48
C LEU A 35 9.73 1.11 6.62
N GLY A 36 10.41 0.89 7.75
CA GLY A 36 9.87 0.12 8.88
C GLY A 36 10.00 -1.39 8.67
N GLY A 37 9.01 -2.14 9.15
CA GLY A 37 9.01 -3.60 9.21
C GLY A 37 9.15 -4.12 10.64
N SER A 38 9.13 -5.44 10.79
CA SER A 38 9.39 -6.11 12.07
C SER A 38 10.13 -7.43 11.83
N PRO A 39 10.67 -8.09 12.86
CA PRO A 39 11.30 -9.40 12.70
C PRO A 39 10.38 -10.44 12.03
N ASP A 40 9.07 -10.30 12.21
CA ASP A 40 8.05 -11.19 11.66
C ASP A 40 7.42 -10.66 10.36
N LEU A 41 7.86 -9.50 9.86
CA LEU A 41 7.31 -8.86 8.66
C LEU A 41 8.43 -8.31 7.77
N ASP A 42 8.87 -9.16 6.84
CA ASP A 42 9.71 -8.74 5.72
C ASP A 42 8.86 -8.05 4.65
N LEU A 43 9.12 -6.75 4.43
CA LEU A 43 8.36 -5.93 3.50
C LEU A 43 8.58 -6.32 2.02
N ASN A 44 9.72 -6.91 1.66
CA ASN A 44 9.95 -7.38 0.29
C ASN A 44 9.13 -8.63 0.00
N VAL A 45 9.08 -9.56 0.96
CA VAL A 45 8.25 -10.77 0.86
C VAL A 45 6.77 -10.38 0.86
N ALA A 46 6.36 -9.47 1.75
CA ALA A 46 4.99 -8.98 1.80
C ALA A 46 4.60 -8.23 0.51
N ALA A 47 5.50 -7.45 -0.10
CA ALA A 47 5.26 -6.79 -1.37
C ALA A 47 5.00 -7.79 -2.50
N ALA A 48 5.82 -8.83 -2.61
CA ALA A 48 5.65 -9.89 -3.60
C ALA A 48 4.31 -10.63 -3.40
N GLY A 49 4.00 -11.05 -2.17
CA GLY A 49 2.75 -11.76 -1.86
C GLY A 49 1.49 -10.91 -2.10
N ASN A 50 1.53 -9.62 -1.73
CA ASN A 50 0.41 -8.71 -1.95
C ASN A 50 0.22 -8.34 -3.42
N THR A 51 1.27 -8.42 -4.24
CA THR A 51 1.14 -8.25 -5.70
C THR A 51 0.21 -9.30 -6.30
N ASP A 52 0.26 -10.55 -5.82
CA ASP A 52 -0.66 -11.61 -6.27
C ASP A 52 -2.11 -11.31 -5.88
N VAL A 53 -2.34 -10.71 -4.71
CA VAL A 53 -3.69 -10.28 -4.27
C VAL A 53 -4.25 -9.22 -5.20
N VAL A 54 -3.46 -8.18 -5.50
CA VAL A 54 -3.87 -7.14 -6.45
C VAL A 54 -4.16 -7.76 -7.82
N ARG A 55 -3.32 -8.70 -8.27
CA ARG A 55 -3.47 -9.35 -9.60
C ARG A 55 -4.73 -10.16 -9.70
N ALA A 56 -5.01 -10.94 -8.68
CA ALA A 56 -6.23 -11.72 -8.59
C ALA A 56 -7.46 -10.79 -8.66
N LYS A 57 -7.43 -9.65 -7.97
CA LYS A 57 -8.55 -8.71 -7.98
C LYS A 57 -8.72 -7.99 -9.32
N VAL A 58 -7.63 -7.55 -9.95
CA VAL A 58 -7.66 -6.94 -11.30
C VAL A 58 -8.25 -7.93 -12.31
N ARG A 59 -7.78 -9.18 -12.31
CA ARG A 59 -8.34 -10.23 -13.16
C ARG A 59 -9.82 -10.48 -12.89
N ALA A 60 -10.25 -10.45 -11.63
CA ALA A 60 -11.67 -10.61 -11.29
C ALA A 60 -12.53 -9.45 -11.83
N ILE A 61 -12.03 -8.21 -11.77
CA ILE A 61 -12.71 -7.03 -12.35
C ILE A 61 -12.91 -7.22 -13.86
N GLU A 62 -11.86 -7.66 -14.57
CA GLU A 62 -11.91 -7.94 -16.01
C GLU A 62 -12.90 -9.06 -16.35
N LEU A 63 -12.85 -10.19 -15.64
CA LEU A 63 -13.75 -11.33 -15.86
C LEU A 63 -15.22 -10.98 -15.61
N LEU A 64 -15.49 -10.09 -14.66
CA LEU A 64 -16.84 -9.61 -14.36
C LEU A 64 -17.29 -8.45 -15.27
N GLY A 65 -16.40 -7.92 -16.12
CA GLY A 65 -16.70 -6.77 -16.99
C GLY A 65 -16.98 -5.47 -16.22
N LEU A 66 -16.44 -5.33 -15.01
CA LEU A 66 -16.65 -4.14 -14.18
C LEU A 66 -15.88 -2.95 -14.75
N LYS A 67 -16.52 -1.79 -14.84
CA LYS A 67 -15.89 -0.51 -15.24
C LYS A 67 -15.35 0.26 -14.02
N GLU A 68 -14.71 -0.48 -13.12
CA GLU A 68 -14.25 -0.01 -11.82
C GLU A 68 -12.74 -0.21 -11.69
N ALA A 69 -12.10 0.59 -10.84
CA ALA A 69 -10.72 0.42 -10.44
C ALA A 69 -10.63 0.08 -8.95
N ILE A 70 -9.51 -0.48 -8.52
CA ILE A 70 -9.25 -0.71 -7.10
C ILE A 70 -8.92 0.65 -6.46
N GLU A 71 -9.78 1.14 -5.57
CA GLU A 71 -9.48 2.34 -4.77
C GLU A 71 -8.47 2.01 -3.66
N ASP A 72 -8.74 0.96 -2.90
CA ASP A 72 -7.80 0.30 -2.00
C ASP A 72 -8.27 -1.14 -1.71
N ILE A 73 -7.40 -1.91 -1.07
CA ILE A 73 -7.71 -3.22 -0.50
C ILE A 73 -7.36 -3.14 0.99
N LEU A 74 -8.31 -3.54 1.83
CA LEU A 74 -8.10 -3.75 3.26
C LEU A 74 -8.12 -5.25 3.56
N ILE A 75 -7.04 -5.74 4.14
CA ILE A 75 -6.97 -7.10 4.69
C ILE A 75 -6.85 -6.95 6.21
N SER A 76 -7.79 -7.56 6.93
CA SER A 76 -7.81 -7.54 8.40
C SER A 76 -7.29 -8.87 8.94
N LEU A 77 -6.16 -8.83 9.64
CA LEU A 77 -5.62 -9.95 10.38
C LEU A 77 -6.05 -9.87 11.86
N SER A 78 -5.64 -10.86 12.65
CA SER A 78 -5.93 -10.91 14.09
C SER A 78 -5.32 -9.71 14.83
N SER A 79 -4.07 -9.36 14.53
CA SER A 79 -3.31 -8.28 15.18
C SER A 79 -2.93 -7.11 14.26
N GLN A 80 -3.16 -7.23 12.95
CA GLN A 80 -2.72 -6.22 11.98
C GLN A 80 -3.82 -5.84 10.99
N TYR A 81 -3.75 -4.62 10.46
CA TYR A 81 -4.42 -4.22 9.23
C TYR A 81 -3.39 -4.05 8.12
N HIS A 82 -3.70 -4.56 6.94
CA HIS A 82 -2.88 -4.41 5.74
C HIS A 82 -3.68 -3.63 4.72
N LEU A 83 -3.15 -2.48 4.31
CA LEU A 83 -3.73 -1.60 3.31
C LEU A 83 -2.89 -1.66 2.03
N ILE A 84 -3.54 -1.84 0.89
CA ILE A 84 -2.93 -1.74 -0.43
C ILE A 84 -3.65 -0.63 -1.19
N ARG A 85 -2.90 0.39 -1.61
CA ARG A 85 -3.44 1.55 -2.32
C ARG A 85 -2.73 1.73 -3.67
N PRO A 86 -3.36 1.40 -4.80
CA PRO A 86 -2.83 1.71 -6.11
C PRO A 86 -2.59 3.22 -6.27
N LEU A 87 -1.50 3.59 -6.94
CA LEU A 87 -1.26 4.98 -7.31
C LEU A 87 -2.16 5.35 -8.48
N THR A 88 -2.77 6.53 -8.38
CA THR A 88 -3.71 7.08 -9.37
C THR A 88 -3.05 8.10 -10.29
N SER A 89 -1.87 8.60 -9.92
CA SER A 89 -1.08 9.51 -10.75
C SER A 89 -0.61 8.84 -12.04
N ARG A 90 -0.42 9.63 -13.11
CA ARG A 90 -0.01 9.11 -14.42
C ARG A 90 1.37 8.46 -14.36
N SER A 91 2.29 9.01 -13.58
CA SER A 91 3.63 8.48 -13.36
C SER A 91 3.64 7.24 -12.47
N GLY A 92 2.68 7.12 -11.55
CA GLY A 92 2.54 5.97 -10.65
C GLY A 92 1.82 4.75 -11.24
N LYS A 93 1.49 4.76 -12.55
CA LYS A 93 0.72 3.67 -13.17
C LYS A 93 1.46 2.34 -13.03
N GLY A 94 0.79 1.35 -12.43
CA GLY A 94 1.38 0.03 -12.17
C GLY A 94 2.13 -0.05 -10.84
N LEU A 95 2.05 0.99 -10.00
CA LEU A 95 2.58 0.98 -8.64
C LEU A 95 1.45 0.98 -7.61
N PHE A 96 1.75 0.49 -6.41
CA PHE A 96 0.88 0.63 -5.24
C PHE A 96 1.69 0.83 -3.96
N LEU A 97 1.09 1.51 -3.00
CA LEU A 97 1.58 1.55 -1.62
C LEU A 97 1.01 0.35 -0.85
N TYR A 98 1.88 -0.37 -0.16
CA TYR A 98 1.52 -1.36 0.84
C TYR A 98 1.84 -0.80 2.23
N LEU A 99 0.89 -0.86 3.14
CA LEU A 99 1.00 -0.35 4.51
C LEU A 99 0.52 -1.41 5.49
N ALA A 100 1.40 -1.83 6.40
CA ALA A 100 1.06 -2.69 7.53
C ALA A 100 0.90 -1.85 8.79
N LEU A 101 -0.20 -2.09 9.50
CA LEU A 101 -0.60 -1.36 10.71
C LEU A 101 -0.84 -2.32 11.87
N ASP A 102 -0.45 -1.92 13.07
CA ASP A 102 -0.87 -2.54 14.31
C ASP A 102 -2.35 -2.22 14.58
N LYS A 103 -3.17 -3.26 14.73
CA LYS A 103 -4.63 -3.13 14.89
C LYS A 103 -5.05 -2.50 16.21
N GLY A 104 -4.25 -2.65 17.27
CA GLY A 104 -4.54 -2.09 18.58
C GLY A 104 -4.22 -0.60 18.67
N ARG A 105 -3.31 -0.11 17.82
CA ARG A 105 -2.85 1.28 17.82
C ARG A 105 -3.43 2.13 16.69
N ALA A 106 -3.68 1.54 15.52
CA ALA A 106 -4.05 2.30 14.34
C ALA A 106 -5.52 2.75 14.34
N ASN A 107 -5.75 4.00 13.95
CA ASN A 107 -7.08 4.48 13.54
C ASN A 107 -7.23 4.26 12.03
N LEU A 108 -8.03 3.25 11.64
CA LEU A 108 -8.16 2.85 10.24
C LEU A 108 -8.72 3.95 9.33
N ALA A 109 -9.69 4.74 9.81
CA ALA A 109 -10.26 5.83 9.02
C ALA A 109 -9.20 6.89 8.73
N MET A 110 -8.43 7.28 9.75
CA MET A 110 -7.33 8.22 9.60
C MET A 110 -6.21 7.66 8.72
N ALA A 111 -5.86 6.39 8.87
CA ALA A 111 -4.84 5.75 8.06
C ALA A 111 -5.21 5.77 6.57
N ARG A 112 -6.44 5.39 6.20
CA ARG A 112 -6.90 5.46 4.80
C ARG A 112 -6.91 6.90 4.27
N HIS A 113 -7.35 7.85 5.09
CA HIS A 113 -7.38 9.26 4.72
C HIS A 113 -5.96 9.81 4.44
N GLN A 114 -5.01 9.57 5.34
CA GLN A 114 -3.64 10.04 5.19
C GLN A 114 -2.93 9.32 4.04
N LEU A 115 -3.11 8.01 3.91
CA LEU A 115 -2.51 7.23 2.82
C LEU A 115 -3.01 7.74 1.45
N LYS A 116 -4.30 8.12 1.35
CA LYS A 116 -4.86 8.77 0.16
C LYS A 116 -4.24 10.12 -0.15
N ARG A 117 -4.06 10.96 0.86
CA ARG A 117 -3.38 12.26 0.68
C ARG A 117 -1.96 12.07 0.17
N ILE A 118 -1.20 11.18 0.81
CA ILE A 118 0.22 10.97 0.47
C ILE A 118 0.37 10.32 -0.91
N GLU A 119 -0.49 9.37 -1.25
CA GLU A 119 -0.53 8.78 -2.59
C GLU A 119 -0.77 9.83 -3.69
N ALA A 120 -1.64 10.81 -3.44
CA ALA A 120 -1.91 11.89 -4.39
C ALA A 120 -0.73 12.87 -4.58
N ASP A 121 0.11 13.03 -3.55
CA ASP A 121 1.26 13.95 -3.55
C ASP A 121 2.58 13.30 -4.05
N LEU A 122 2.57 11.98 -4.23
CA LEU A 122 3.72 11.17 -4.61
C LEU A 122 3.99 11.25 -6.12
N GLU A 123 5.21 11.67 -6.48
CA GLU A 123 5.75 11.58 -7.83
C GLU A 123 6.82 10.49 -7.89
N VAL A 124 6.75 9.65 -8.92
CA VAL A 124 7.68 8.53 -9.19
C VAL A 124 8.28 8.70 -10.57
#